data_AF-A0A327NTX0-F1
#
_entry.id   AF-A0A327NTX0-F1
#
_cell.length_a   1.000
_cell.length_b   1.000
_cell.length_c   1.000
_cell.angle_alpha   90.00
_cell.angle_beta   90.00
_cell.angle_gamma   90.00
#
_symmetry.space_group_name_H-M   'P 1'
#
loop_
_entity.id
_entity.type
_entity.pdbx_description
1 polymer ?
#
loop_
_entity_poly.entity_id
_entity_poly.type
_entity_poly.pdbx_seq_one_letter_code
_entity_poly.pdbx_strand_id
1 'polypeptide(L)'
;MKRFKLSFGLSRFRRPALLLAILLGFACGPSFDMNEYMSFFMPESATSQPGDSRYFFTPQFYNDAEISEQYSDSIVIDENIRAWSTYVGNSLSETQIYKALYSEEADAVEALKAKLAKTNAPAVTYLDFAWAADDGQGNPWDPNPTQADSTQLPELLDNAKTAYRTTTDAFLKERYAFQAVKLACETEEYKQAQQLYDQLVKPLPKHTFMSDWALCRRAGLH
;
A
#
# COMPACT_ATOMS: atom_id res chain seq x y z
N MET A 1 -50.62 -32.36 70.94
CA MET A 1 -49.32 -32.22 70.24
C MET A 1 -49.51 -32.45 68.74
N LYS A 2 -49.50 -31.38 67.93
CA LYS A 2 -49.61 -31.44 66.47
C LYS A 2 -48.21 -31.39 65.87
N ARG A 3 -47.81 -32.40 65.08
CA ARG A 3 -46.57 -32.40 64.30
C ARG A 3 -46.81 -31.70 62.97
N PHE A 4 -46.22 -30.52 62.78
CA PHE A 4 -46.17 -29.82 61.49
C PHE A 4 -45.13 -30.53 60.60
N LYS A 5 -45.56 -31.03 59.43
CA LYS A 5 -44.64 -31.40 58.34
C LYS A 5 -44.48 -30.17 57.45
N LEU A 6 -43.30 -29.54 57.45
CA LEU A 6 -42.91 -28.64 56.36
C LEU A 6 -42.32 -29.50 55.24
N SER A 7 -43.02 -29.61 54.11
CA SER A 7 -42.41 -30.02 52.85
C SER A 7 -41.78 -28.78 52.20
N PHE A 8 -40.46 -28.63 52.30
CA PHE A 8 -39.75 -27.66 51.49
C PHE A 8 -39.66 -28.19 50.05
N GLY A 9 -40.43 -27.59 49.14
CA GLY A 9 -40.37 -27.90 47.72
C GLY A 9 -39.02 -27.48 47.13
N LEU A 10 -38.20 -28.47 46.74
CA LEU A 10 -36.90 -28.29 46.07
C LEU A 10 -37.00 -27.78 44.62
N SER A 11 -38.07 -27.07 44.24
CA SER A 11 -38.31 -26.71 42.83
C SER A 11 -37.84 -25.29 42.44
N ARG A 12 -37.43 -24.45 43.40
CA ARG A 12 -37.11 -23.03 43.12
C ARG A 12 -35.63 -22.66 42.93
N PHE A 13 -34.69 -23.58 43.19
CA PHE A 13 -33.26 -23.34 42.96
C PHE A 13 -32.71 -23.95 41.66
N ARG A 14 -33.55 -24.65 40.89
CA ARG A 14 -33.11 -25.31 39.64
C ARG A 14 -32.83 -24.34 38.49
N ARG A 15 -33.37 -23.11 38.50
CA ARG A 15 -33.22 -22.14 37.41
C ARG A 15 -31.90 -21.34 37.41
N PRO A 16 -31.42 -20.77 38.54
CA PRO A 16 -30.15 -20.03 38.53
C PRO A 16 -28.93 -20.94 38.39
N ALA A 17 -28.99 -22.18 38.90
CA ALA A 17 -27.91 -23.15 38.75
C ALA A 17 -27.75 -23.66 37.30
N LEU A 18 -28.85 -23.76 36.54
CA LEU A 18 -28.81 -24.13 35.12
C LEU A 18 -28.14 -23.04 34.29
N LEU A 19 -28.40 -21.76 34.59
CA LEU A 19 -27.83 -20.63 33.86
C LEU A 19 -26.32 -20.47 34.11
N LEU A 20 -25.84 -20.75 35.33
CA LEU A 20 -24.40 -20.78 35.62
C LEU A 20 -23.68 -21.96 34.96
N ALA A 21 -24.32 -23.13 34.87
CA ALA A 21 -23.77 -24.30 34.19
C ALA A 21 -23.69 -24.09 32.66
N ILE A 22 -24.62 -23.33 32.06
CA ILE A 22 -24.57 -22.95 30.64
C ILE A 22 -23.42 -21.98 30.37
N LEU A 23 -23.11 -21.07 31.31
CA LEU A 23 -22.00 -20.10 31.15
C LEU A 23 -20.61 -20.72 31.39
N LEU A 24 -20.50 -21.77 32.21
CA LEU A 24 -19.23 -22.45 32.50
C LEU A 24 -18.97 -23.69 31.63
N GLY A 25 -19.99 -24.23 30.96
CA GLY A 25 -19.88 -25.39 30.07
C GLY A 25 -19.36 -25.11 28.66
N PHE A 26 -19.23 -23.84 28.27
CA PHE A 26 -18.73 -23.44 26.94
C PHE A 26 -17.27 -22.94 26.95
N ALA A 27 -16.57 -22.99 28.09
CA ALA A 27 -15.17 -22.55 28.19
C ALA A 27 -14.13 -23.66 27.98
N CYS A 28 -14.55 -24.92 27.80
CA CYS A 28 -13.72 -26.00 27.26
C CYS A 28 -14.44 -26.60 26.05
N GLY A 29 -14.30 -25.92 24.90
CA GLY A 29 -14.52 -26.58 23.61
C GLY A 29 -13.52 -27.72 23.44
N PRO A 30 -13.86 -28.78 22.67
CA PRO A 30 -12.94 -29.88 22.41
C PRO A 30 -11.61 -29.32 21.89
N SER A 31 -10.50 -29.89 22.34
CA SER A 31 -9.17 -29.52 21.86
C SER A 31 -9.16 -29.55 20.34
N PHE A 32 -9.10 -28.38 19.72
CA PHE A 32 -8.92 -28.28 18.27
C PHE A 32 -7.49 -28.74 18.00
N ASP A 33 -7.36 -29.93 17.40
CA ASP A 33 -6.15 -30.30 16.70
C ASP A 33 -5.98 -29.27 15.58
N MET A 34 -4.89 -28.51 15.61
CA MET A 34 -4.58 -27.48 14.61
C MET A 34 -4.36 -28.07 13.21
N ASN A 35 -4.36 -29.40 13.07
CA ASN A 35 -4.37 -30.11 11.79
C ASN A 35 -5.77 -30.59 11.36
N GLU A 36 -6.82 -30.35 12.15
CA GLU A 36 -8.18 -30.69 11.79
C GLU A 36 -8.89 -29.44 11.26
N TYR A 37 -9.13 -29.45 9.95
CA TYR A 37 -9.69 -28.36 9.15
C TYR A 37 -10.89 -27.66 9.81
N MET A 38 -10.67 -26.45 10.35
CA MET A 38 -11.77 -25.54 10.68
C MET A 38 -12.27 -24.89 9.39
N SER A 39 -13.30 -25.45 8.77
CA SER A 39 -13.98 -24.83 7.63
C SER A 39 -15.32 -24.23 8.06
N PHE A 40 -15.54 -22.94 7.81
CA PHE A 40 -16.85 -22.29 8.00
C PHE A 40 -17.89 -22.72 6.94
N PHE A 41 -17.48 -23.52 5.96
CA PHE A 41 -18.35 -24.17 4.98
C PHE A 41 -18.02 -25.67 4.98
N MET A 42 -18.96 -26.56 5.34
CA MET A 42 -18.72 -28.01 5.35
C MET A 42 -18.39 -28.52 3.92
N PRO A 43 -17.12 -28.82 3.59
CA PRO A 43 -16.74 -29.17 2.22
C PRO A 43 -17.30 -30.53 1.81
N GLU A 44 -17.51 -31.43 2.78
CA GLU A 44 -18.12 -32.76 2.56
C GLU A 44 -19.60 -32.70 2.16
N SER A 45 -20.28 -31.56 2.40
CA SER A 45 -21.68 -31.37 2.00
C SER A 45 -21.84 -30.83 0.58
N ALA A 46 -20.75 -30.40 -0.05
CA ALA A 46 -20.72 -29.96 -1.43
C ALA A 46 -20.10 -31.06 -2.28
N THR A 47 -20.81 -31.53 -3.30
CA THR A 47 -20.20 -32.24 -4.43
C THR A 47 -19.24 -31.27 -5.13
N SER A 48 -18.02 -31.13 -4.61
CA SER A 48 -17.03 -30.19 -5.12
C SER A 48 -16.51 -30.68 -6.47
N GLN A 49 -16.62 -29.83 -7.49
CA GLN A 49 -16.00 -30.05 -8.78
C GLN A 49 -14.53 -29.60 -8.74
N PRO A 50 -13.66 -30.11 -9.63
CA PRO A 50 -12.25 -29.71 -9.68
C PRO A 50 -12.01 -28.19 -9.78
N GLY A 51 -12.97 -27.42 -10.34
CA GLY A 51 -12.88 -25.96 -10.44
C GLY A 51 -13.24 -25.18 -9.17
N ASP A 52 -13.74 -25.84 -8.13
CA ASP A 52 -14.14 -25.20 -6.88
C ASP A 52 -12.96 -25.00 -5.91
N SER A 53 -11.76 -25.48 -6.27
CA SER A 53 -10.55 -25.47 -5.45
C SER A 53 -10.08 -24.07 -5.03
N ARG A 54 -10.38 -23.06 -5.85
CA ARG A 54 -10.12 -21.63 -5.59
C ARG A 54 -10.82 -21.06 -4.36
N TYR A 55 -11.84 -21.76 -3.86
CA TYR A 55 -12.62 -21.34 -2.69
C TYR A 55 -12.26 -22.12 -1.43
N PHE A 56 -11.28 -23.02 -1.49
CA PHE A 56 -10.79 -23.73 -0.31
C PHE A 56 -9.91 -22.81 0.53
N PHE A 57 -10.21 -22.76 1.81
CA PHE A 57 -9.38 -22.04 2.77
C PHE A 57 -8.04 -22.76 2.93
N THR A 58 -6.95 -22.04 2.71
CA THR A 58 -5.58 -22.48 3.04
C THR A 58 -4.91 -21.48 3.97
N PRO A 59 -4.02 -21.93 4.89
CA PRO A 59 -3.27 -21.03 5.76
C PRO A 59 -2.26 -20.14 5.00
N GLN A 60 -1.85 -20.56 3.80
CA GLN A 60 -1.16 -19.70 2.84
C GLN A 60 -2.20 -18.92 2.04
N PHE A 61 -2.03 -17.60 1.93
CA PHE A 61 -2.87 -16.66 1.17
C PHE A 61 -3.40 -17.29 -0.13
N TYR A 62 -4.70 -17.61 -0.17
CA TYR A 62 -5.49 -18.18 -1.27
C TYR A 62 -4.88 -19.41 -1.98
N ASN A 63 -5.63 -20.51 -2.04
CA ASN A 63 -5.28 -21.69 -2.83
C ASN A 63 -5.46 -21.43 -4.33
N ASP A 64 -4.62 -20.57 -4.87
CA ASP A 64 -4.64 -20.22 -6.28
C ASP A 64 -3.43 -20.85 -6.98
N ALA A 65 -3.71 -21.65 -8.01
CA ALA A 65 -2.67 -22.14 -8.92
C ALA A 65 -1.98 -20.95 -9.64
N GLU A 66 -2.66 -19.80 -9.74
CA GLU A 66 -2.12 -18.56 -10.26
C GLU A 66 -0.99 -18.01 -9.37
N ILE A 67 -1.09 -18.09 -8.04
CA ILE A 67 -0.10 -17.45 -7.12
C ILE A 67 1.30 -18.09 -7.24
N SER A 68 1.41 -19.37 -7.56
CA SER A 68 2.71 -20.03 -7.80
C SER A 68 3.32 -19.70 -9.17
N GLU A 69 2.49 -19.35 -10.16
CA GLU A 69 2.94 -19.15 -11.56
C GLU A 69 2.99 -17.66 -11.96
N GLN A 70 2.42 -16.76 -11.16
CA GLN A 70 2.16 -15.37 -11.54
C GLN A 70 3.16 -14.35 -11.00
N TYR A 71 4.09 -14.76 -10.12
CA TYR A 71 5.30 -13.97 -9.84
C TYR A 71 6.39 -14.30 -10.85
N SER A 72 6.17 -13.97 -12.13
CA SER A 72 7.30 -13.85 -13.04
C SER A 72 8.09 -12.61 -12.62
N ASP A 73 9.40 -12.77 -12.43
CA ASP A 73 10.37 -11.70 -12.14
C ASP A 73 10.59 -10.78 -13.37
N SER A 74 9.51 -10.57 -14.13
CA SER A 74 9.47 -9.82 -15.36
C SER A 74 9.28 -8.35 -15.05
N ILE A 75 10.12 -7.52 -15.65
CA ILE A 75 10.04 -6.07 -15.61
C ILE A 75 8.61 -5.62 -16.00
N VAL A 76 7.94 -4.93 -15.08
CA VAL A 76 6.62 -4.34 -15.34
C VAL A 76 6.81 -2.96 -15.97
N ILE A 77 6.39 -2.82 -17.23
CA ILE A 77 6.39 -1.52 -17.91
C ILE A 77 5.10 -0.76 -17.60
N ASP A 78 5.18 0.15 -16.64
CA ASP A 78 4.11 1.06 -16.23
C ASP A 78 4.01 2.34 -17.09
N GLU A 79 3.01 3.17 -16.79
CA GLU A 79 2.78 4.44 -17.47
C GLU A 79 3.88 5.48 -17.22
N ASN A 80 4.59 5.40 -16.09
CA ASN A 80 5.68 6.31 -15.77
C ASN A 80 6.89 6.07 -16.68
N ILE A 81 7.23 4.80 -16.93
CA ILE A 81 8.29 4.40 -17.85
C ILE A 81 7.97 4.88 -19.26
N ARG A 82 6.74 4.64 -19.73
CA ARG A 82 6.28 5.10 -21.06
C ARG A 82 6.34 6.61 -21.17
N ALA A 83 5.95 7.33 -20.12
CA ALA A 83 5.97 8.79 -20.09
C ALA A 83 7.41 9.33 -20.17
N TRP A 84 8.36 8.75 -19.44
CA TRP A 84 9.78 9.11 -19.52
C TRP A 84 10.41 8.75 -20.86
N SER A 85 10.09 7.58 -21.43
CA SER A 85 10.54 7.19 -22.77
C SER A 85 10.05 8.19 -23.83
N THR A 86 8.76 8.56 -23.77
CA THR A 86 8.18 9.59 -24.65
C THR A 86 8.85 10.95 -24.45
N TYR A 87 9.12 11.33 -23.20
CA TYR A 87 9.71 12.62 -22.84
C TYR A 87 11.15 12.78 -23.36
N VAL A 88 11.92 11.69 -23.44
CA VAL A 88 13.24 11.68 -24.09
C VAL A 88 13.18 11.49 -25.62
N GLY A 89 11.97 11.50 -26.20
CA GLY A 89 11.74 11.33 -27.63
C GLY A 89 11.92 9.90 -28.12
N ASN A 90 11.60 8.90 -27.28
CA ASN A 90 11.69 7.47 -27.56
C ASN A 90 13.11 6.98 -27.95
N SER A 91 14.16 7.71 -27.54
CA SER A 91 15.54 7.36 -27.88
C SER A 91 16.15 6.29 -26.98
N LEU A 92 15.50 5.97 -25.85
CA LEU A 92 15.91 4.93 -24.92
C LEU A 92 14.79 3.90 -24.79
N SER A 93 15.17 2.63 -24.70
CA SER A 93 14.19 1.55 -24.50
C SER A 93 13.48 1.70 -23.15
N GLU A 94 12.22 1.25 -23.07
CA GLU A 94 11.46 1.26 -21.82
C GLU A 94 12.17 0.46 -20.71
N THR A 95 12.82 -0.65 -21.07
CA THR A 95 13.66 -1.44 -20.15
C THR A 95 14.84 -0.63 -19.59
N GLN A 96 15.51 0.17 -20.42
CA GLN A 96 16.60 1.03 -19.95
C GLN A 96 16.10 2.17 -19.06
N ILE A 97 14.92 2.72 -19.36
CA ILE A 97 14.26 3.69 -18.49
C ILE A 97 13.90 3.06 -17.14
N TYR A 98 13.32 1.86 -17.12
CA TYR A 98 13.03 1.12 -15.89
C TYR A 98 14.29 0.94 -15.04
N LYS A 99 15.37 0.42 -15.65
CA LYS A 99 16.65 0.18 -14.97
C LYS A 99 17.24 1.45 -14.38
N ALA A 100 17.08 2.59 -15.06
CA ALA A 100 17.52 3.88 -14.55
C ALA A 100 16.66 4.34 -13.37
N LEU A 101 15.33 4.32 -13.51
CA LEU A 101 14.42 4.93 -12.53
C LEU A 101 14.26 4.10 -11.26
N TYR A 102 14.17 2.77 -11.37
CA TYR A 102 13.76 1.90 -10.27
C TYR A 102 14.84 0.91 -9.81
N SER A 103 15.82 0.61 -10.66
CA SER A 103 16.97 -0.24 -10.29
C SER A 103 18.26 0.56 -10.10
N GLU A 104 18.24 1.84 -10.44
CA GLU A 104 19.37 2.78 -10.38
C GLU A 104 20.68 2.19 -10.94
N GLU A 105 20.57 1.38 -12.00
CA GLU A 105 21.75 0.82 -12.67
C GLU A 105 22.60 1.94 -13.27
N ALA A 106 23.88 2.02 -12.88
CA ALA A 106 24.77 3.13 -13.21
C ALA A 106 24.77 3.50 -14.70
N ASP A 107 24.93 2.51 -15.59
CA ASP A 107 24.96 2.71 -17.03
C ASP A 107 23.62 3.25 -17.58
N ALA A 108 22.49 2.80 -17.01
CA ALA A 108 21.17 3.25 -17.40
C ALA A 108 20.89 4.67 -16.91
N VAL A 109 21.30 4.99 -15.68
CA VAL A 109 21.21 6.34 -15.09
C VAL A 109 22.07 7.32 -15.90
N GLU A 110 23.32 6.96 -16.22
CA GLU A 110 24.20 7.81 -17.02
C GLU A 110 23.60 8.09 -18.40
N ALA A 111 23.09 7.05 -19.09
CA ALA A 111 22.47 7.21 -20.39
C ALA A 111 21.23 8.12 -20.35
N LEU A 112 20.37 7.96 -19.34
CA LEU A 112 19.18 8.79 -19.16
C LEU A 112 19.57 10.25 -18.86
N LYS A 113 20.47 10.49 -17.91
CA LYS A 113 20.95 11.84 -17.57
C LYS A 113 21.64 12.51 -18.75
N ALA A 114 22.50 11.79 -19.47
CA ALA A 114 23.19 12.32 -20.64
C ALA A 114 22.22 12.73 -21.76
N LYS A 115 21.12 11.97 -21.93
CA LYS A 115 20.06 12.31 -22.88
C LYS A 115 19.29 13.54 -22.43
N LEU A 116 18.84 13.57 -21.17
CA LEU A 116 18.08 14.69 -20.60
C LEU A 116 18.91 15.97 -20.56
N ALA A 117 20.20 15.91 -20.21
CA ALA A 117 21.09 17.08 -20.25
C ALA A 117 21.12 17.76 -21.62
N LYS A 118 20.96 16.98 -22.70
CA LYS A 118 20.91 17.49 -24.08
C LYS A 118 19.52 18.01 -24.49
N THR A 119 18.44 17.37 -24.04
CA THR A 119 17.09 17.68 -24.50
C THR A 119 16.29 18.58 -23.55
N ASN A 120 16.45 18.39 -22.24
CA ASN A 120 15.76 19.12 -21.18
C ASN A 120 16.59 19.06 -19.88
N ALA A 121 17.59 19.93 -19.76
CA ALA A 121 18.52 19.93 -18.62
C ALA A 121 17.83 20.03 -17.24
N PRO A 122 16.74 20.82 -17.04
CA PRO A 122 15.98 20.82 -15.79
C PRO A 122 15.45 19.44 -15.35
N ALA A 123 15.25 18.51 -16.28
CA ALA A 123 14.79 17.16 -15.94
C ALA A 123 15.86 16.32 -15.23
N VAL A 124 17.16 16.60 -15.46
CA VAL A 124 18.24 15.97 -14.70
C VAL A 124 18.15 16.37 -13.23
N THR A 125 17.95 17.65 -12.97
CA THR A 125 17.74 18.18 -11.61
C THR A 125 16.49 17.58 -10.96
N TYR A 126 15.42 17.36 -11.72
CA TYR A 126 14.24 16.66 -11.21
C TYR A 126 14.55 15.21 -10.82
N LEU A 127 15.30 14.45 -11.65
CA LEU A 127 15.63 13.06 -11.34
C LEU A 127 16.48 12.96 -10.07
N ASP A 128 17.52 13.79 -9.95
CA ASP A 128 18.36 13.84 -8.75
C ASP A 128 17.52 14.15 -7.50
N PHE A 129 16.59 15.08 -7.62
CA PHE A 129 15.64 15.40 -6.56
C PHE A 129 14.70 14.23 -6.22
N ALA A 130 14.17 13.52 -7.23
CA ALA A 130 13.23 12.45 -7.03
C ALA A 130 13.87 11.25 -6.30
N TRP A 131 15.09 10.86 -6.68
CA TRP A 131 15.83 9.83 -5.96
C TRP A 131 16.17 10.25 -4.53
N ALA A 132 16.63 11.50 -4.32
CA ALA A 132 16.87 12.00 -2.97
C ALA A 132 15.59 12.02 -2.10
N ALA A 133 14.43 12.28 -2.70
CA ALA A 133 13.14 12.18 -2.03
C ALA A 133 12.80 10.73 -1.65
N ASP A 134 13.11 9.76 -2.52
CA ASP A 134 12.87 8.34 -2.28
C ASP A 134 13.82 7.75 -1.22
N ASP A 135 15.10 8.12 -1.24
CA ASP A 135 16.07 7.72 -0.21
C ASP A 135 15.73 8.25 1.19
N GLY A 136 15.14 9.45 1.26
CA GLY A 136 14.73 10.06 2.53
C GLY A 136 13.52 9.40 3.18
N GLN A 137 12.80 8.54 2.45
CA GLN A 137 11.65 7.80 2.95
C GLN A 137 12.13 6.54 3.69
N GLY A 138 11.73 6.40 4.95
CA GLY A 138 11.99 5.18 5.71
C GLY A 138 11.40 3.95 5.02
N ASN A 139 12.12 2.83 5.00
CA ASN A 139 11.59 1.57 4.46
C ASN A 139 10.75 0.85 5.55
N PRO A 140 9.41 0.79 5.42
CA PRO A 140 8.55 0.16 6.44
C PRO A 140 8.71 -1.36 6.53
N TRP A 141 9.35 -1.96 5.51
CA TRP A 141 9.58 -3.39 5.39
C TRP A 141 10.96 -3.81 5.91
N ASP A 142 11.79 -2.86 6.32
CA ASP A 142 13.02 -3.15 7.05
C ASP A 142 12.65 -3.62 8.47
N PRO A 143 13.19 -4.75 8.97
CA PRO A 143 12.98 -5.19 10.36
C PRO A 143 13.33 -4.11 11.41
N ASN A 144 14.18 -3.13 11.06
CA ASN A 144 14.38 -1.92 11.83
C ASN A 144 14.08 -0.70 10.93
N PRO A 145 12.80 -0.31 10.77
CA PRO A 145 12.45 0.75 9.84
C PRO A 145 13.15 2.03 10.28
N THR A 146 14.03 2.52 9.42
CA THR A 146 14.64 3.84 9.63
C THR A 146 13.48 4.84 9.58
N GLN A 147 13.34 5.68 10.62
CA GLN A 147 12.35 6.74 10.55
C GLN A 147 12.66 7.66 9.38
N ALA A 148 11.62 8.15 8.72
CA ALA A 148 11.72 9.15 7.67
C ALA A 148 12.63 10.31 8.14
N ASP A 149 13.53 10.79 7.27
CA ASP A 149 14.52 11.78 7.70
C ASP A 149 13.82 13.10 8.06
N SER A 150 13.71 13.34 9.37
CA SER A 150 13.02 14.50 9.95
C SER A 150 13.65 15.85 9.58
N THR A 151 14.84 15.87 9.00
CA THR A 151 15.55 17.08 8.57
C THR A 151 15.56 17.25 7.05
N GLN A 152 15.76 16.16 6.30
CA GLN A 152 15.89 16.19 4.85
C GLN A 152 14.53 16.33 4.14
N LEU A 153 13.49 15.65 4.61
CA LEU A 153 12.18 15.66 3.93
C LEU A 153 11.49 17.04 3.92
N PRO A 154 11.51 17.84 5.00
CA PRO A 154 10.97 19.21 4.97
C PRO A 154 11.71 20.11 3.97
N GLU A 155 13.04 19.98 3.85
CA GLU A 155 13.83 20.73 2.88
C GLU A 155 13.48 20.32 1.45
N LEU A 156 13.36 19.01 1.18
CA LEU A 156 12.93 18.50 -0.11
C LEU A 156 11.52 18.95 -0.48
N LEU A 157 10.62 19.08 0.50
CA LEU A 157 9.29 19.62 0.28
C LEU A 157 9.34 21.10 -0.15
N ASP A 158 10.16 21.91 0.52
CA ASP A 158 10.38 23.31 0.12
C ASP A 158 11.00 23.43 -1.28
N ASN A 159 11.94 22.55 -1.60
CA ASN A 159 12.53 22.45 -2.93
C ASN A 159 11.49 22.08 -4.00
N ALA A 160 10.61 21.11 -3.72
CA ALA A 160 9.52 20.72 -4.62
C ALA A 160 8.57 21.89 -4.91
N LYS A 161 8.14 22.61 -3.86
CA LYS A 161 7.27 23.80 -3.98
C LYS A 161 7.95 24.91 -4.77
N THR A 162 9.24 25.11 -4.57
CA THR A 162 10.02 26.12 -5.30
C THR A 162 10.15 25.72 -6.78
N ALA A 163 10.54 24.49 -7.07
CA ALA A 163 10.69 23.99 -8.42
C ALA A 163 9.36 23.98 -9.21
N TYR A 164 8.24 23.66 -8.56
CA TYR A 164 6.91 23.78 -9.15
C TYR A 164 6.59 25.21 -9.63
N ARG A 165 6.98 26.22 -8.83
CA ARG A 165 6.72 27.63 -9.14
C ARG A 165 7.61 28.14 -10.26
N THR A 166 8.85 27.68 -10.33
CA THR A 166 9.85 28.17 -11.28
C THR A 166 9.85 27.41 -12.60
N THR A 167 9.43 26.15 -12.61
CA THR A 167 9.39 25.35 -13.84
C THR A 167 8.24 25.79 -14.75
N THR A 168 8.55 25.85 -16.05
CA THR A 168 7.60 26.10 -17.13
C THR A 168 7.25 24.82 -17.89
N ASP A 169 8.04 23.75 -17.71
CA ASP A 169 7.81 22.46 -18.34
C ASP A 169 6.62 21.76 -17.68
N ALA A 170 5.56 21.50 -18.44
CA ALA A 170 4.34 20.90 -17.91
C ALA A 170 4.54 19.48 -17.35
N PHE A 171 5.44 18.69 -17.96
CA PHE A 171 5.74 17.32 -17.52
C PHE A 171 6.44 17.32 -16.17
N LEU A 172 7.41 18.23 -15.97
CA LEU A 172 8.10 18.41 -14.69
C LEU A 172 7.22 19.09 -13.65
N LYS A 173 6.36 20.04 -14.07
CA LYS A 173 5.48 20.77 -13.16
C LYS A 173 4.49 19.85 -12.45
N GLU A 174 3.82 18.97 -13.19
CA GLU A 174 2.93 17.96 -12.61
C GLU A 174 3.67 17.05 -11.63
N ARG A 175 4.90 16.66 -11.97
CA ARG A 175 5.74 15.80 -11.14
C ARG A 175 6.22 16.45 -9.86
N TYR A 176 6.59 17.72 -9.89
CA TYR A 176 6.90 18.48 -8.67
C TYR A 176 5.66 18.68 -7.80
N ALA A 177 4.47 18.87 -8.40
CA ALA A 177 3.22 18.92 -7.65
C ALA A 177 2.93 17.60 -6.93
N PHE A 178 3.08 16.46 -7.63
CA PHE A 178 2.97 15.14 -7.04
C PHE A 178 3.98 14.94 -5.90
N GLN A 179 5.26 15.26 -6.13
CA GLN A 179 6.30 15.10 -5.13
C GLN A 179 6.06 15.95 -3.88
N ALA A 180 5.51 17.16 -4.01
CA ALA A 180 5.13 17.98 -2.86
C ALA A 180 4.02 17.31 -2.02
N VAL A 181 3.00 16.73 -2.68
CA VAL A 181 1.94 15.98 -1.98
C VAL A 181 2.51 14.72 -1.32
N LYS A 182 3.36 13.98 -2.04
CA LYS A 182 4.04 12.78 -1.54
C LYS A 182 4.84 13.09 -0.29
N LEU A 183 5.77 14.04 -0.34
CA LEU A 183 6.65 14.38 0.77
C LEU A 183 5.87 14.82 2.02
N ALA A 184 4.79 15.60 1.86
CA ALA A 184 3.94 15.96 2.99
C ALA A 184 3.22 14.75 3.63
N CYS A 185 2.90 13.71 2.86
CA CYS A 185 2.40 12.45 3.42
C CYS A 185 3.49 11.68 4.18
N GLU A 186 4.71 11.64 3.65
CA GLU A 186 5.85 10.92 4.26
C GLU A 186 6.30 11.56 5.58
N THR A 187 6.06 12.86 5.76
CA THR A 187 6.26 13.57 7.03
C THR A 187 5.02 13.58 7.94
N GLU A 188 4.01 12.76 7.64
CA GLU A 188 2.73 12.66 8.37
C GLU A 188 1.93 13.98 8.44
N GLU A 189 2.24 14.98 7.62
CA GLU A 189 1.54 16.25 7.53
C GLU A 189 0.31 16.16 6.62
N TYR A 190 -0.61 15.25 6.92
CA TYR A 190 -1.74 14.91 6.05
C TYR A 190 -2.62 16.11 5.65
N LYS A 191 -2.85 17.05 6.58
CA LYS A 191 -3.60 18.29 6.28
C LYS A 191 -2.86 19.15 5.24
N GLN A 192 -1.53 19.21 5.34
CA GLN A 192 -0.71 19.94 4.39
C GLN A 192 -0.72 19.24 3.02
N ALA A 193 -0.65 17.90 2.98
CA ALA A 193 -0.76 17.13 1.75
C ALA A 193 -2.08 17.42 0.99
N GLN A 194 -3.21 17.49 1.70
CA GLN A 194 -4.51 17.87 1.12
C GLN A 194 -4.47 19.30 0.51
N GLN A 195 -3.91 20.26 1.25
CA GLN A 195 -3.78 21.65 0.79
C GLN A 195 -2.88 21.76 -0.45
N LEU A 196 -1.76 21.04 -0.46
CA LEU A 196 -0.82 21.02 -1.58
C LEU A 196 -1.46 20.41 -2.83
N TYR A 197 -2.27 19.35 -2.69
CA TYR A 197 -3.03 18.81 -3.82
C TYR A 197 -3.96 19.88 -4.43
N ASP A 198 -4.76 20.54 -3.59
CA ASP A 198 -5.72 21.55 -4.06
C ASP A 198 -5.05 22.79 -4.67
N GLN A 199 -3.84 23.13 -4.22
CA GLN A 199 -3.09 24.30 -4.69
C GLN A 199 -2.17 24.01 -5.89
N LEU A 200 -1.61 22.82 -5.99
CA LEU A 200 -0.54 22.50 -6.94
C LEU A 200 -0.97 21.49 -8.02
N VAL A 201 -1.81 20.51 -7.68
CA VAL A 201 -2.22 19.45 -8.63
C VAL A 201 -3.53 19.84 -9.32
N LYS A 202 -4.58 20.11 -8.54
CA LYS A 202 -5.93 20.43 -9.05
C LYS A 202 -6.01 21.56 -10.09
N PRO A 203 -5.21 22.65 -10.02
CA PRO A 203 -5.29 23.73 -11.01
C PRO A 203 -4.46 23.46 -12.27
N LEU A 204 -3.77 22.32 -12.38
CA LEU A 204 -3.00 22.00 -13.58
C LEU A 204 -3.92 21.86 -14.80
N PRO A 205 -3.51 22.36 -15.98
CA PRO A 205 -4.33 22.31 -17.19
C PRO A 205 -4.47 20.88 -17.76
N LYS A 206 -3.53 20.00 -17.42
CA LYS A 206 -3.50 18.60 -17.85
C LYS A 206 -3.20 17.72 -16.64
N HIS A 207 -3.95 16.63 -16.55
CA HIS A 207 -3.80 15.61 -15.53
C HIS A 207 -3.41 14.30 -16.23
N THR A 208 -2.42 13.61 -15.69
CA THR A 208 -1.99 12.26 -16.08
C THR A 208 -2.05 11.35 -14.86
N PHE A 209 -1.53 10.12 -14.99
CA PHE A 209 -1.39 9.20 -13.86
C PHE A 209 -0.64 9.81 -12.66
N MET A 210 0.22 10.82 -12.87
CA MET A 210 0.88 11.53 -11.75
C MET A 210 -0.12 12.30 -10.88
N SER A 211 -1.12 12.91 -11.50
CA SER A 211 -2.22 13.55 -10.76
C SER A 211 -3.10 12.52 -10.04
N ASP A 212 -3.29 11.35 -10.64
CA ASP A 212 -4.04 10.24 -10.02
C ASP A 212 -3.28 9.68 -8.82
N TRP A 213 -1.96 9.52 -8.91
CA TRP A 213 -1.11 9.12 -7.77
C TRP A 213 -1.18 10.13 -6.63
N ALA A 214 -1.18 11.44 -6.94
CA ALA A 214 -1.38 12.49 -5.94
C ALA A 214 -2.78 12.41 -5.31
N LEU A 215 -3.81 12.08 -6.10
CA LEU A 215 -5.19 11.91 -5.62
C LEU A 215 -5.32 10.71 -4.69
N CYS A 216 -4.72 9.57 -5.02
CA CYS A 216 -4.69 8.38 -4.16
C CYS A 216 -4.10 8.72 -2.79
N ARG A 217 -3.00 9.47 -2.77
CA ARG A 217 -2.38 9.95 -1.52
C ARG A 217 -3.27 10.90 -0.75
N ARG A 218 -4.10 11.71 -1.41
CA ARG A 218 -5.11 12.56 -0.74
C ARG A 218 -6.27 11.75 -0.16
N ALA A 219 -6.73 10.72 -0.88
CA ALA A 219 -7.89 9.90 -0.52
C ALA A 219 -7.59 8.90 0.61
N GLY A 220 -6.33 8.48 0.79
CA GLY A 220 -5.90 7.61 1.88
C GLY A 220 -5.74 8.31 3.24
N LEU A 221 -5.96 9.63 3.32
CA LEU A 221 -5.79 10.43 4.53
C LEU A 221 -7.07 10.39 5.38
N HIS A 222 -7.23 9.34 6.18
CA HIS A 222 -8.35 9.16 7.10
C HIS A 222 -7.87 8.73 8.49
#